data_AF-A0A2V4DTR3-F1
#
_entry.id   AF-A0A2V4DTR3-F1
#
_cell.length_a   1.000
_cell.length_b   1.000
_cell.length_c   1.000
_cell.angle_alpha   90.00
_cell.angle_beta   90.00
_cell.angle_gamma   90.00
#
_symmetry.space_group_name_H-M   'P 1'
#
loop_
_entity.id
_entity.type
_entity.pdbx_description
1 polymer ?
#
loop_
_entity_poly.entity_id
_entity_poly.type
_entity_poly.pdbx_seq_one_letter_code
_entity_poly.pdbx_strand_id
1 'polypeptide(L)' 'MPNLYEDMVAKIFSTLFKKEINSNDDISMESEPKWDSMKHIEIIMVLEEELGISFRPESIPALTSMSKIIDEIKKIKG' A
#
# COMPACT_ATOMS: atom_id res chain seq x y z
N MET A 1 11.33 -6.38 -15.24
CA MET A 1 9.87 -6.38 -15.50
C MET A 1 9.36 -5.04 -14.99
N PRO A 2 8.45 -4.35 -15.70
CA PRO A 2 8.01 -3.05 -15.21
C PRO A 2 7.32 -3.23 -13.87
N ASN A 3 7.64 -2.36 -12.93
CA ASN A 3 7.22 -2.35 -11.53
C ASN A 3 5.72 -1.99 -11.39
N LEU A 4 4.84 -2.74 -12.06
CA LEU A 4 3.43 -2.39 -12.22
C LEU A 4 2.74 -2.17 -10.86
N TYR A 5 2.96 -3.07 -9.91
CA TYR A 5 2.32 -2.97 -8.59
C TYR A 5 2.94 -1.86 -7.74
N GLU A 6 4.26 -1.69 -7.83
CA GLU A 6 4.97 -0.63 -7.11
C GLU A 6 4.50 0.75 -7.58
N ASP A 7 4.40 0.98 -8.90
CA ASP A 7 3.95 2.26 -9.47
C ASP A 7 2.48 2.54 -9.13
N MET A 8 1.62 1.52 -9.15
CA MET A 8 0.22 1.66 -8.73
C MET A 8 0.09 1.99 -7.25
N VAL A 9 0.79 1.26 -6.37
CA VAL A 9 0.76 1.52 -4.92
C VAL A 9 1.30 2.91 -4.64
N ALA A 10 2.42 3.32 -5.26
CA ALA A 10 2.99 4.65 -5.10
C ALA A 10 2.01 5.76 -5.54
N LYS A 11 1.24 5.55 -6.62
CA LYS A 11 0.21 6.49 -7.08
C LYS A 11 -0.96 6.62 -6.09
N ILE A 12 -1.43 5.50 -5.53
CA ILE A 12 -2.48 5.49 -4.51
C ILE A 12 -2.00 6.24 -3.27
N PHE A 13 -0.80 5.91 -2.80
CA PHE A 13 -0.16 6.56 -1.67
C PHE A 13 -0.01 8.06 -1.92
N SER A 14 0.45 8.46 -3.11
CA SER A 14 0.61 9.87 -3.48
C SER A 14 -0.70 10.65 -3.33
N THR A 15 -1.79 10.01 -3.74
CA THR A 15 -3.15 10.58 -3.67
C THR A 15 -3.64 10.68 -2.23
N LEU A 16 -3.49 9.62 -1.44
CA LEU A 16 -3.97 9.55 -0.06
C LEU A 16 -3.20 10.48 0.89
N PHE A 17 -1.88 10.62 0.69
CA PHE A 17 -1.02 11.48 1.50
C PHE A 17 -0.88 12.90 0.97
N LYS A 18 -1.39 13.15 -0.24
CA LYS A 18 -1.28 14.43 -0.97
C LYS A 18 0.17 14.90 -1.09
N LYS A 19 1.06 13.98 -1.44
CA LYS A 19 2.49 14.23 -1.67
C LYS A 19 2.99 13.36 -2.82
N GLU A 20 4.10 13.72 -3.44
CA GLU A 20 4.72 12.89 -4.46
C GLU A 20 5.41 11.69 -3.80
N ILE A 21 5.09 10.48 -4.28
CA ILE A 21 5.65 9.20 -3.81
C ILE A 21 6.01 8.38 -5.04
N ASN A 22 7.25 7.92 -5.09
CA ASN A 22 7.78 7.09 -6.15
C ASN A 22 7.78 5.61 -5.75
N SER A 23 7.80 4.72 -6.73
CA SER A 23 7.83 3.27 -6.52
C SER A 23 9.06 2.75 -5.75
N ASN A 24 10.13 3.55 -5.68
CA ASN A 24 11.34 3.22 -4.92
C ASN A 24 11.36 3.84 -3.51
N ASP A 25 10.35 4.61 -3.12
CA ASP A 25 10.30 5.23 -1.80
C ASP A 25 9.93 4.20 -0.74
N ASP A 26 10.63 4.22 0.40
CA ASP A 26 10.31 3.35 1.53
C ASP A 26 9.44 4.09 2.55
N ILE A 27 8.13 4.10 2.27
CA ILE A 27 7.14 4.72 3.15
C ILE A 27 6.54 3.66 4.05
N SER A 28 6.53 3.96 5.34
CA SER A 28 5.97 3.11 6.38
C SER A 28 5.11 3.93 7.33
N MET A 29 4.32 3.21 8.13
CA MET A 29 3.55 3.77 9.23
C MET A 29 4.44 4.50 10.25
N GLU A 30 5.71 4.10 10.36
CA GLU A 30 6.68 4.77 11.23
C GLU A 30 7.26 6.04 10.60
N SER A 31 7.49 6.07 9.28
CA SER A 31 8.12 7.20 8.59
C SER A 31 7.13 8.26 8.09
N GLU A 32 5.84 7.93 7.97
CA GLU A 32 4.77 8.85 7.54
C GLU A 32 3.80 9.15 8.69
N PRO A 33 3.89 10.32 9.34
CA PRO A 33 3.03 10.68 10.47
C PRO A 33 1.52 10.72 10.14
N LYS A 34 1.14 10.91 8.87
CA LYS A 34 -0.26 10.87 8.45
C LYS A 34 -0.81 9.45 8.32
N TRP A 35 0.03 8.44 8.39
CA TRP A 35 -0.38 7.05 8.35
C TRP A 35 -0.78 6.58 9.75
N ASP A 36 -1.93 7.02 10.23
CA ASP A 36 -2.54 6.52 11.45
C ASP A 36 -3.38 5.24 11.20
N SER A 37 -4.05 4.72 12.23
CA SER A 37 -4.89 3.53 12.12
C SER A 37 -6.06 3.70 11.15
N MET A 38 -6.65 4.90 11.04
CA MET A 38 -7.74 5.14 10.09
C MET A 38 -7.23 5.18 8.66
N LYS A 39 -6.12 5.91 8.43
CA LYS A 39 -5.46 5.96 7.13
C LYS A 39 -4.98 4.59 6.68
N HIS A 40 -4.54 3.74 7.62
CA HIS A 40 -4.16 2.37 7.30
C HIS A 40 -5.32 1.56 6.71
N ILE A 41 -6.51 1.60 7.34
CA ILE A 41 -7.70 0.91 6.81
C ILE A 41 -8.12 1.51 5.47
N GLU A 42 -8.08 2.84 5.31
CA GLU A 42 -8.36 3.51 4.03
C GLU A 42 -7.42 3.03 2.91
N ILE A 43 -6.12 2.93 3.18
CA ILE A 43 -5.13 2.39 2.23
C ILE A 43 -5.52 0.98 1.80
N ILE A 44 -5.83 0.10 2.77
CA ILE A 44 -6.20 -1.29 2.49
C ILE A 44 -7.45 -1.36 1.62
N MET A 45 -8.51 -0.63 1.97
CA MET A 45 -9.77 -0.63 1.20
C MET A 45 -9.57 -0.15 -0.24
N VAL A 46 -8.85 0.96 -0.43
CA VAL A 46 -8.59 1.51 -1.77
C VAL A 46 -7.76 0.53 -2.61
N LEU A 47 -6.78 -0.15 -2.02
CA LEU A 47 -5.99 -1.17 -2.72
C LEU A 47 -6.83 -2.38 -3.12
N GLU A 48 -7.71 -2.86 -2.22
CA GLU A 48 -8.63 -3.96 -2.51
C GLU A 48 -9.57 -3.61 -3.68
N GLU A 49 -10.13 -2.41 -3.68
CA GLU A 49 -11.02 -1.90 -4.74
C GLU A 49 -10.29 -1.74 -6.08
N GLU A 50 -9.16 -1.01 -6.09
CA GLU A 50 -8.41 -0.70 -7.32
C GLU A 50 -7.79 -1.93 -7.98
N LEU A 51 -7.37 -2.92 -7.18
CA LEU A 51 -6.73 -4.14 -7.69
C LEU A 51 -7.68 -5.32 -7.83
N GLY A 52 -8.91 -5.23 -7.30
CA GLY A 52 -9.83 -6.35 -7.20
C GLY A 52 -9.20 -7.52 -6.44
N ILE A 53 -8.66 -7.25 -5.26
CA ILE A 53 -8.07 -8.24 -4.34
C ILE A 53 -8.76 -8.17 -2.98
N SER A 54 -8.51 -9.16 -2.14
CA SER A 54 -8.84 -9.07 -0.73
C SER A 54 -7.65 -9.54 0.11
N PHE A 55 -7.23 -8.69 1.05
CA PHE A 55 -6.23 -9.05 2.04
C PHE A 55 -6.87 -9.88 3.15
N ARG A 56 -6.08 -10.79 3.72
CA ARG A 56 -6.55 -11.57 4.86
C ARG A 56 -6.61 -10.67 6.11
N PRO A 57 -7.69 -10.72 6.91
CA PRO A 57 -7.82 -9.88 8.11
C PRO A 57 -6.62 -10.01 9.06
N GLU A 58 -6.00 -11.19 9.12
CA GLU A 58 -4.85 -11.46 9.98
C GLU A 58 -3.55 -10.85 9.45
N SER A 59 -3.44 -10.59 8.14
CA SER A 59 -2.25 -9.97 7.55
C SER A 59 -2.30 -8.44 7.60
N ILE A 60 -3.50 -7.83 7.59
CA ILE A 60 -3.69 -6.38 7.60
C ILE A 60 -2.82 -5.67 8.64
N PRO A 61 -2.79 -6.05 9.93
CA PRO A 61 -1.98 -5.36 10.94
C PRO A 61 -0.47 -5.36 10.65
N ALA A 62 0.02 -6.29 9.83
CA ALA A 62 1.42 -6.39 9.45
C ALA A 62 1.77 -5.55 8.20
N LEU A 63 0.78 -5.07 7.43
CA LEU A 63 0.94 -4.31 6.19
C LEU A 63 1.30 -2.84 6.45
N THR A 64 2.32 -2.61 7.27
CA THR A 64 2.69 -1.29 7.80
C THR A 64 3.71 -0.53 6.94
N SER A 65 3.98 -0.99 5.72
CA SER A 65 4.90 -0.32 4.80
C SER A 65 4.52 -0.62 3.36
N MET A 66 4.92 0.28 2.46
CA MET A 66 4.70 0.14 1.03
C MET A 66 5.29 -1.18 0.51
N SER A 67 6.53 -1.51 0.91
CA SER A 67 7.18 -2.77 0.52
C SER A 67 6.37 -4.00 0.94
N LYS A 68 5.93 -4.08 2.21
CA LYS A 68 5.14 -5.23 2.70
C LYS A 68 3.81 -5.38 1.97
N ILE A 69 3.16 -4.26 1.64
CA ILE A 69 1.91 -4.24 0.86
C ILE A 69 2.17 -4.79 -0.55
N ILE A 70 3.20 -4.30 -1.23
CA ILE A 70 3.57 -4.73 -2.57
C ILE A 70 3.87 -6.24 -2.59
N ASP A 71 4.65 -6.72 -1.61
CA ASP A 71 4.98 -8.14 -1.48
C ASP A 71 3.73 -9.00 -1.27
N GLU A 72 2.78 -8.54 -0.47
CA GLU A 72 1.52 -9.26 -0.26
C GLU A 72 0.64 -9.27 -1.52
N ILE A 73 0.54 -8.13 -2.23
CA ILE A 73 -0.18 -8.05 -3.51
C ILE A 73 0.40 -9.04 -4.52
N LYS A 74 1.73 -9.12 -4.61
CA LYS A 74 2.42 -10.07 -5.50
C LYS A 74 2.11 -11.53 -5.15
N LYS A 75 1.97 -11.87 -3.86
CA LYS A 75 1.56 -13.23 -3.45
C LYS A 75 0.11 -13.55 -3.80
N ILE A 76 -0.77 -12.54 -3.83
CA ILE A 76 -2.19 -12.72 -4.16
C ILE A 76 -2.41 -12.84 -5.66
N LYS A 77 -1.67 -12.06 -6.47
CA LYS A 77 -1.82 -11.99 -7.93
C LYS A 77 -0.86 -12.90 -8.72
N GLY A 78 0.21 -13.38 -8.10
CA GLY A 78 1.15 -14.36 -8.68
C GLY A 78 0.60 -15.77 -8.62
#